data_AF-A0A6H5JF99-F1
#
_entry.id   AF-A0A6H5JF99-F1
#
_cell.length_a   1.000
_cell.length_b   1.000
_cell.length_c   1.000
_cell.angle_alpha   90.00
_cell.angle_beta   90.00
_cell.angle_gamma   90.00
#
_symmetry.space_group_name_H-M   'P 1'
#
loop_
_entity.id
_entity.type
_entity.pdbx_description
1 polymer ?
#
loop_
_entity_poly.entity_id
_entity_poly.type
_entity_poly.pdbx_seq_one_letter_code
_entity_poly.pdbx_strand_id
1 'polypeptide(L)'
;MMTRSDAFLATAVVLMAAAGSCPSTFASALELIAANCDDLSALPTTLTEDTNLLLDVPSITYGNPDLNWISCDTITTVHVDGPYKFIVTTDMDNYNFENARFEVKGGADLTFAIEGGFSFNYAESQGTDGGAIYVESGSSATFDVPSKVNFEGNTVEAGYSGGVVYAGGEVVFTGDAVFISNEARSSGDEPAGYGGAVAVGPEGSLEFQGALEFTDNKAQSGGSGGAIANFGSLVFRRKSYFWFNTAAEDANGDGGFGGAIYAGYGSTTEFFRRTIWFYSEAASGGALYNLGEVMLYSNGFIRGNKAMGSVKAEGGHIYNLASAIGGEPTYTGGQIQLNGDKVNFREGEAKRGGAYFSGGPGSSLSYHTAPNLFDNSASEYCDDYASGNTDPPTCSS
;
A
#
# COMPACT_ATOMS: atom_id res chain seq x y z
N MET A 1 6.96 0.33 44.75
CA MET A 1 5.95 1.39 44.67
C MET A 1 6.65 2.74 44.74
N MET A 2 6.97 3.31 43.59
CA MET A 2 7.40 4.70 43.47
C MET A 2 6.54 5.28 42.36
N THR A 3 5.58 6.11 42.75
CA THR A 3 4.77 6.91 41.83
C THR A 3 5.59 8.15 41.48
N ARG A 4 6.04 8.27 40.23
CA ARG A 4 6.54 9.52 39.68
C ARG A 4 5.57 9.98 38.60
N SER A 5 4.67 10.86 39.00
CA SER A 5 4.02 11.81 38.12
C SER A 5 5.03 12.94 37.87
N ASP A 6 5.83 12.82 36.82
CA ASP A 6 6.61 13.95 36.31
C ASP A 6 5.82 14.59 35.16
N ALA A 7 5.61 15.90 35.31
CA ALA A 7 4.77 16.71 34.47
C ALA A 7 5.39 16.92 33.08
N PHE A 8 4.57 16.77 32.06
CA PHE A 8 4.83 17.21 30.70
C PHE A 8 5.17 18.71 30.69
N LEU A 9 6.40 19.07 30.34
CA LEU A 9 6.79 20.46 30.12
C LEU A 9 6.85 20.70 28.61
N ALA A 10 5.71 21.03 28.00
CA ALA A 10 5.67 21.57 26.65
C ALA A 10 6.45 22.89 26.64
N THR A 11 7.69 22.87 26.18
CA THR A 11 8.52 24.08 26.10
C THR A 11 8.17 24.78 24.80
N ALA A 12 7.16 25.63 24.83
CA ALA A 12 6.88 26.55 23.73
C ALA A 12 8.01 27.58 23.63
N VAL A 13 8.92 27.43 22.67
CA VAL A 13 9.94 28.43 22.36
C VAL A 13 9.27 29.58 21.60
N VAL A 14 8.69 30.53 22.34
CA VAL A 14 8.16 31.76 21.73
C VAL A 14 9.33 32.74 21.53
N LEU A 15 9.89 32.74 20.32
CA LEU A 15 10.90 33.73 19.91
C LEU A 15 10.21 35.06 19.54
N MET A 16 9.92 35.91 20.54
CA MET A 16 9.42 37.27 20.26
C MET A 16 10.57 38.20 19.84
N ALA A 17 10.67 38.49 18.55
CA ALA A 17 11.46 39.61 18.04
C ALA A 17 10.68 40.93 18.22
N ALA A 18 11.21 41.82 19.05
CA ALA A 18 10.67 43.15 19.24
C ALA A 18 11.13 44.12 18.12
N ALA A 19 10.12 44.85 17.61
CA ALA A 19 10.16 46.17 16.96
C ALA A 19 10.01 46.23 15.43
N GLY A 20 8.85 46.75 15.00
CA GLY A 20 8.74 47.55 13.78
C GLY A 20 7.83 47.04 12.66
N SER A 21 6.51 47.11 12.88
CA SER A 21 5.48 47.34 11.84
C SER A 21 5.52 46.55 10.52
N CYS A 22 4.95 45.34 10.53
CA CYS A 22 4.07 44.78 9.49
C CYS A 22 3.23 43.64 10.11
N PRO A 23 1.90 43.56 9.92
CA PRO A 23 1.11 42.44 10.41
C PRO A 23 1.24 41.27 9.43
N SER A 24 2.42 40.65 9.40
CA SER A 24 2.56 39.25 9.00
C SER A 24 2.75 38.49 10.29
N THR A 25 1.66 38.22 11.00
CA THR A 25 1.65 37.24 12.09
C THR A 25 1.87 35.88 11.45
N PHE A 26 3.12 35.52 11.22
CA PHE A 26 3.49 34.12 11.10
C PHE A 26 3.20 33.52 12.46
N ALA A 27 2.17 32.69 12.54
CA ALA A 27 1.98 31.84 13.71
C ALA A 27 3.29 31.06 13.90
N SER A 28 3.89 31.17 15.08
CA SER A 28 5.06 30.36 15.42
C SER A 28 4.58 28.93 15.51
N ALA A 29 5.11 28.04 14.65
CA ALA A 29 4.79 26.62 14.73
C ALA A 29 5.09 26.10 16.15
N LEU A 30 4.17 25.33 16.71
CA LEU A 30 4.40 24.66 17.98
C LEU A 30 5.41 23.53 17.75
N GLU A 31 6.56 23.58 18.43
CA GLU A 31 7.53 22.49 18.40
C GLU A 31 7.27 21.52 19.57
N LEU A 32 7.04 20.26 19.25
CA LEU A 32 6.92 19.16 20.22
C LEU A 32 8.14 18.26 20.10
N ILE A 33 8.64 17.76 21.22
CA ILE A 33 9.75 16.80 21.26
C ILE A 33 9.21 15.44 21.72
N ALA A 34 9.46 14.39 20.94
CA ALA A 34 9.22 13.02 21.36
C ALA A 34 10.51 12.19 21.27
N ALA A 35 10.95 11.67 22.42
CA ALA A 35 12.14 10.84 22.56
C ALA A 35 11.81 9.35 22.81
N ASN A 36 10.58 9.05 23.25
CA ASN A 36 10.12 7.72 23.60
C ASN A 36 8.60 7.57 23.38
N CYS A 37 8.05 6.39 23.67
CA CYS A 37 6.63 6.11 23.47
C CYS A 37 5.70 6.86 24.41
N ASP A 38 6.12 7.14 25.65
CA ASP A 38 5.31 7.96 26.56
C ASP A 38 5.13 9.35 25.96
N ASP A 39 6.19 9.92 25.39
CA ASP A 39 6.13 11.23 24.71
C ASP A 39 5.19 11.20 23.49
N LEU A 40 5.28 10.16 22.65
CA LEU A 40 4.37 9.98 21.50
C LEU A 40 2.91 9.87 21.93
N SER A 41 2.65 9.09 22.98
CA SER A 41 1.29 8.86 23.50
C SER A 41 0.67 10.11 24.13
N ALA A 42 1.52 11.03 24.59
CA ALA A 42 1.12 12.27 25.23
C ALA A 42 1.05 13.47 24.28
N LEU A 43 1.28 13.25 22.98
CA LEU A 43 1.03 14.26 21.96
C LEU A 43 -0.43 14.71 22.01
N PRO A 44 -0.71 16.02 21.85
CA PRO A 44 -2.08 16.52 21.86
C PRO A 44 -2.88 15.87 20.74
N THR A 45 -4.01 15.24 21.09
CA THR A 45 -4.90 14.59 20.11
C THR A 45 -5.67 15.58 19.25
N THR A 46 -5.76 16.83 19.69
CA THR A 46 -6.36 17.95 18.94
C THR A 46 -5.40 19.11 18.99
N LEU A 47 -4.85 19.45 17.83
CA LEU A 47 -4.05 20.66 17.66
C LEU A 47 -5.00 21.82 17.32
N THR A 48 -4.61 23.05 17.65
CA THR A 48 -5.39 24.25 17.29
C THR A 48 -4.66 25.15 16.31
N GLU A 49 -3.39 24.84 16.01
CA GLU A 49 -2.46 25.58 15.16
C GLU A 49 -1.50 24.59 14.48
N ASP A 50 -0.81 25.02 13.41
CA ASP A 50 0.20 24.20 12.73
C ASP A 50 1.34 23.81 13.69
N THR A 51 1.71 22.54 13.70
CA THR A 51 2.60 21.95 14.71
C THR A 51 3.72 21.15 14.04
N ASN A 52 4.96 21.38 14.47
CA ASN A 52 6.11 20.58 14.07
C ASN A 52 6.43 19.61 15.21
N LEU A 53 6.41 18.30 14.93
CA LEU A 53 6.99 17.30 15.82
C LEU A 53 8.46 17.11 15.47
N LEU A 54 9.33 17.65 16.31
CA LEU A 54 10.74 17.33 16.28
C LEU A 54 10.96 16.00 17.02
N LEU A 55 11.41 14.97 16.32
CA LEU A 55 11.89 13.75 16.98
C LEU A 55 13.32 14.00 17.46
N ASP A 56 13.45 14.68 18.59
CA ASP A 56 14.71 14.75 19.32
C ASP A 56 14.83 13.49 20.17
N VAL A 57 15.50 12.47 19.62
CA VAL A 57 16.02 11.39 20.45
C VAL A 57 17.33 11.93 21.00
N PRO A 58 17.38 12.38 22.28
CA PRO A 58 18.62 12.83 22.85
C PRO A 58 19.59 11.67 22.70
N SER A 59 20.78 11.92 22.15
CA SER A 59 21.84 10.92 22.10
C SER A 59 21.99 10.33 23.51
N ILE A 60 21.42 9.15 23.77
CA ILE A 60 21.32 8.64 25.13
C ILE A 60 22.73 8.26 25.55
N THR A 61 23.37 9.12 26.35
CA THR A 61 24.74 8.96 26.84
C THR A 61 24.87 7.80 27.85
N TYR A 62 23.79 7.06 28.13
CA TYR A 62 23.79 5.86 28.96
C TYR A 62 23.49 4.61 28.13
N GLY A 63 24.55 4.07 27.51
CA GLY A 63 24.70 2.62 27.32
C GLY A 63 24.58 2.07 25.90
N ASN A 64 23.93 2.76 24.96
CA ASN A 64 23.97 2.37 23.55
C ASN A 64 23.72 3.56 22.60
N PRO A 65 24.76 4.17 22.02
CA PRO A 65 24.65 5.28 21.07
C PRO A 65 24.05 4.87 19.71
N ASP A 66 23.68 3.61 19.51
CA ASP A 66 23.12 3.07 18.25
C ASP A 66 21.58 2.95 18.26
N LEU A 67 20.89 3.45 19.28
CA LEU A 67 19.43 3.30 19.41
C LEU A 67 18.68 4.42 18.65
N ASN A 68 18.64 4.33 17.33
CA ASN A 68 17.88 5.27 16.49
C ASN A 68 16.41 4.82 16.30
N TRP A 69 15.70 4.54 17.38
CA TRP A 69 14.36 3.97 17.32
C TRP A 69 13.49 4.40 18.49
N ILE A 70 12.19 4.55 18.24
CA ILE A 70 11.16 4.54 19.27
C ILE A 70 10.48 3.17 19.21
N SER A 71 10.54 2.43 20.33
CA SER A 71 9.94 1.11 20.49
C SER A 71 8.95 1.12 21.63
N CYS A 72 7.71 0.77 21.33
CA CYS A 72 6.62 0.75 22.30
C CYS A 72 6.31 -0.68 22.73
N ASP A 73 6.07 -0.89 24.03
CA ASP A 73 5.70 -2.21 24.56
C ASP A 73 4.38 -2.72 23.95
N THR A 74 3.47 -1.78 23.65
CA THR A 74 2.21 -2.00 22.94
C THR A 74 2.04 -0.93 21.89
N ILE A 75 1.16 -1.18 20.94
CA ILE A 75 0.79 -0.22 19.90
C ILE A 75 0.44 1.14 20.52
N THR A 76 1.20 2.16 20.14
CA THR A 76 0.92 3.55 20.47
C THR A 76 0.41 4.27 19.23
N THR A 77 -0.84 4.74 19.28
CA THR A 77 -1.44 5.50 18.17
C THR A 77 -1.25 6.99 18.40
N VAL A 78 -0.63 7.65 17.44
CA VAL A 78 -0.54 9.11 17.32
C VAL A 78 -1.72 9.56 16.45
N HIS A 79 -2.62 10.34 17.05
CA HIS A 79 -3.74 10.94 16.34
C HIS A 79 -3.35 12.32 15.80
N VAL A 80 -3.40 12.48 14.49
CA VAL A 80 -3.18 13.74 13.78
C VAL A 80 -4.53 14.18 13.22
N ASP A 81 -5.22 15.05 13.94
CA ASP A 81 -6.60 15.47 13.65
C ASP A 81 -6.72 16.99 13.46
N GLY A 82 -7.65 17.40 12.60
CA GLY A 82 -7.94 18.77 12.21
C GLY A 82 -7.20 19.20 10.94
N PRO A 83 -7.47 20.40 10.39
CA PRO A 83 -6.91 20.86 9.11
C PRO A 83 -5.44 21.31 9.22
N TYR A 84 -4.68 20.73 10.14
CA TYR A 84 -3.37 21.19 10.54
C TYR A 84 -2.27 20.39 9.86
N LYS A 85 -1.14 21.05 9.68
CA LYS A 85 0.08 20.37 9.25
C LYS A 85 0.85 19.83 10.45
N PHE A 86 1.27 18.57 10.36
CA PHE A 86 2.11 17.87 11.31
C PHE A 86 3.38 17.39 10.61
N ILE A 87 4.52 17.99 10.94
CA ILE A 87 5.80 17.63 10.32
C ILE A 87 6.65 16.86 11.31
N VAL A 88 7.08 15.66 10.93
CA VAL A 88 7.98 14.79 11.68
C VAL A 88 9.38 14.94 11.08
N THR A 89 10.34 15.44 11.85
CA THR A 89 11.74 15.59 11.42
C THR A 89 12.69 14.87 12.37
N THR A 90 13.86 14.48 11.86
CA THR A 90 14.98 13.99 12.67
C THR A 90 16.31 14.29 11.98
N ASP A 91 17.35 14.55 12.78
CA ASP A 91 18.72 14.75 12.30
C ASP A 91 19.50 13.42 12.20
N MET A 92 18.84 12.28 12.44
CA MET A 92 19.47 10.97 12.41
C MET A 92 19.51 10.35 11.00
N ASP A 93 20.63 9.68 10.70
CA ASP A 93 20.86 9.02 9.40
C ASP A 93 19.95 7.81 9.15
N ASN A 94 19.42 7.18 10.20
CA ASN A 94 18.44 6.10 10.10
C ASN A 94 17.52 6.18 11.30
N TYR A 95 16.22 5.93 11.13
CA TYR A 95 15.24 5.97 12.20
C TYR A 95 14.18 4.87 12.08
N ASN A 96 13.72 4.34 13.21
CA ASN A 96 12.71 3.27 13.25
C ASN A 96 11.59 3.56 14.26
N PHE A 97 10.35 3.32 13.84
CA PHE A 97 9.20 3.17 14.71
C PHE A 97 8.85 1.70 14.87
N GLU A 98 8.84 1.20 16.11
CA GLU A 98 8.33 -0.12 16.45
C GLU A 98 7.09 0.04 17.34
N ASN A 99 6.00 -0.66 16.97
CA ASN A 99 4.69 -0.54 17.64
C ASN A 99 4.16 0.92 17.71
N ALA A 100 4.46 1.76 16.72
CA ALA A 100 3.83 3.08 16.58
C ALA A 100 2.92 3.11 15.35
N ARG A 101 1.78 3.78 15.49
CA ARG A 101 0.78 3.95 14.45
C ARG A 101 0.39 5.41 14.33
N PHE A 102 0.16 5.89 13.12
CA PHE A 102 -0.31 7.26 12.86
C PHE A 102 -1.68 7.22 12.21
N GLU A 103 -2.65 7.90 12.82
CA GLU A 103 -3.97 8.13 12.27
C GLU A 103 -4.12 9.58 11.85
N VAL A 104 -4.30 9.84 10.56
CA VAL A 104 -4.45 11.17 9.98
C VAL A 104 -5.91 11.40 9.59
N LYS A 105 -6.57 12.37 10.21
CA LYS A 105 -8.01 12.61 10.11
C LYS A 105 -8.35 14.09 10.04
N GLY A 106 -9.61 14.41 9.72
CA GLY A 106 -10.13 15.76 9.87
C GLY A 106 -9.50 16.81 8.94
N GLY A 107 -8.91 16.37 7.82
CA GLY A 107 -8.22 17.23 6.86
C GLY A 107 -6.75 17.51 7.20
N ALA A 108 -6.16 16.74 8.12
CA ALA A 108 -4.78 16.91 8.53
C ALA A 108 -3.79 16.56 7.41
N ASP A 109 -2.61 17.16 7.49
CA ASP A 109 -1.47 16.89 6.61
C ASP A 109 -0.26 16.41 7.43
N LEU A 110 0.02 15.11 7.40
CA LEU A 110 1.19 14.50 8.05
C LEU A 110 2.36 14.48 7.05
N THR A 111 3.52 15.01 7.42
CA THR A 111 4.74 14.91 6.61
C THR A 111 5.88 14.30 7.42
N PHE A 112 6.44 13.17 6.99
CA PHE A 112 7.74 12.68 7.47
C PHE A 112 8.84 13.27 6.60
N ALA A 113 9.54 14.28 7.10
CA ALA A 113 10.66 14.94 6.42
C ALA A 113 11.98 14.46 7.05
N ILE A 114 12.47 13.32 6.57
CA ILE A 114 13.61 12.59 7.15
C ILE A 114 14.66 12.37 6.05
N GLU A 115 15.86 12.94 6.22
CA GLU A 115 16.94 12.79 5.24
C GLU A 115 17.52 11.36 5.22
N GLY A 116 17.55 10.73 6.40
CA GLY A 116 18.05 9.38 6.63
C GLY A 116 17.10 8.26 6.19
N GLY A 117 17.53 7.01 6.37
CA GLY A 117 16.67 5.84 6.20
C GLY A 117 15.54 5.84 7.25
N PHE A 118 14.35 5.38 6.88
CA PHE A 118 13.21 5.39 7.77
C PHE A 118 12.49 4.04 7.76
N SER A 119 12.01 3.57 8.91
CA SER A 119 11.34 2.28 9.00
C SER A 119 10.17 2.26 9.98
N PHE A 120 9.16 1.47 9.63
CA PHE A 120 8.09 1.02 10.53
C PHE A 120 8.14 -0.49 10.59
N ASN A 121 8.43 -1.01 11.77
CA ASN A 121 8.55 -2.43 11.99
C ASN A 121 7.53 -2.88 13.03
N TYR A 122 6.99 -4.08 12.81
CA TYR A 122 6.30 -4.88 13.83
C TYR A 122 5.34 -4.07 14.72
N ALA A 123 4.16 -3.82 14.19
CA ALA A 123 3.01 -3.66 15.07
C ALA A 123 2.53 -5.05 15.49
N GLU A 124 2.23 -5.25 16.77
CA GLU A 124 1.21 -6.23 17.14
C GLU A 124 0.01 -6.10 16.17
N SER A 125 -0.69 -7.21 15.93
CA SER A 125 -1.75 -7.24 14.93
C SER A 125 -2.88 -6.27 15.31
N GLN A 126 -3.26 -5.39 14.37
CA GLN A 126 -4.14 -4.27 14.63
C GLN A 126 -5.61 -4.61 14.36
N GLY A 127 -6.50 -4.29 15.28
CA GLY A 127 -7.95 -4.32 15.06
C GLY A 127 -8.48 -3.08 14.32
N THR A 128 -7.73 -2.54 13.34
CA THR A 128 -8.09 -1.34 12.57
C THR A 128 -7.44 -1.37 11.19
N ASP A 129 -8.00 -0.62 10.23
CA ASP A 129 -7.35 -0.39 8.93
C ASP A 129 -6.03 0.39 9.10
N GLY A 130 -5.04 0.06 8.27
CA GLY A 130 -3.74 0.73 8.24
C GLY A 130 -2.90 0.37 9.46
N GLY A 131 -2.11 -0.69 9.36
CA GLY A 131 -1.34 -1.22 10.49
C GLY A 131 -0.37 -0.22 11.11
N ALA A 132 0.36 0.53 10.27
CA ALA A 132 1.25 1.61 10.68
C ALA A 132 0.65 2.99 10.39
N ILE A 133 -0.08 3.13 9.27
CA ILE A 133 -0.56 4.42 8.77
C ILE A 133 -2.01 4.29 8.31
N TYR A 134 -2.88 5.10 8.88
CA TYR A 134 -4.25 5.28 8.42
C TYR A 134 -4.46 6.74 8.02
N VAL A 135 -4.95 6.96 6.80
CA VAL A 135 -5.29 8.30 6.30
C VAL A 135 -6.76 8.31 5.91
N GLU A 136 -7.56 9.13 6.60
CA GLU A 136 -8.97 9.35 6.29
C GLU A 136 -9.14 10.14 4.99
N SER A 137 -10.29 9.95 4.32
CA SER A 137 -10.67 10.80 3.20
C SER A 137 -10.58 12.29 3.55
N GLY A 138 -10.05 13.08 2.62
CA GLY A 138 -9.81 14.51 2.79
C GLY A 138 -8.53 14.87 3.57
N SER A 139 -7.81 13.90 4.13
CA SER A 139 -6.52 14.11 4.81
C SER A 139 -5.35 13.63 3.94
N SER A 140 -4.11 13.99 4.31
CA SER A 140 -2.90 13.61 3.56
C SER A 140 -1.75 13.10 4.44
N ALA A 141 -0.97 12.17 3.90
CA ALA A 141 0.32 11.78 4.47
C ALA A 141 1.42 11.75 3.40
N THR A 142 2.53 12.44 3.66
CA THR A 142 3.69 12.51 2.77
C THR A 142 4.92 11.93 3.46
N PHE A 143 5.55 10.94 2.83
CA PHE A 143 6.87 10.43 3.18
C PHE A 143 7.90 11.15 2.34
N ASP A 144 8.35 12.31 2.83
CA ASP A 144 9.43 13.08 2.24
C ASP A 144 10.79 12.55 2.73
N VAL A 145 11.10 11.33 2.28
CA VAL A 145 12.30 10.58 2.69
C VAL A 145 13.12 10.28 1.45
N PRO A 146 14.12 11.12 1.09
CA PRO A 146 14.85 11.00 -0.17
C PRO A 146 15.61 9.68 -0.34
N SER A 147 15.95 9.03 0.78
CA SER A 147 16.70 7.79 0.79
C SER A 147 15.81 6.57 0.51
N LYS A 148 15.12 6.04 1.54
CA LYS A 148 14.23 4.88 1.48
C LYS A 148 13.39 4.75 2.75
N VAL A 149 12.10 4.43 2.59
CA VAL A 149 11.22 3.98 3.69
C VAL A 149 11.03 2.46 3.64
N ASN A 150 11.16 1.79 4.78
CA ASN A 150 10.94 0.35 4.93
C ASN A 150 9.74 0.05 5.84
N PHE A 151 8.87 -0.85 5.40
CA PHE A 151 7.76 -1.37 6.18
C PHE A 151 7.87 -2.88 6.25
N GLU A 152 8.09 -3.40 7.46
CA GLU A 152 8.35 -4.83 7.65
C GLU A 152 7.49 -5.44 8.75
N GLY A 153 6.85 -6.57 8.44
CA GLY A 153 6.15 -7.40 9.42
C GLY A 153 4.91 -6.78 10.03
N ASN A 154 4.35 -5.71 9.45
CA ASN A 154 3.15 -5.07 9.98
C ASN A 154 1.92 -5.92 9.64
N THR A 155 0.98 -6.01 10.58
CA THR A 155 -0.18 -6.88 10.46
C THR A 155 -1.46 -6.18 10.91
N VAL A 156 -2.55 -6.42 10.20
CA VAL A 156 -3.92 -6.12 10.65
C VAL A 156 -4.73 -7.41 10.85
N GLU A 157 -5.65 -7.39 11.83
CA GLU A 157 -6.57 -8.46 12.15
C GLU A 157 -7.67 -8.65 11.09
N ALA A 158 -8.47 -9.70 11.26
CA ALA A 158 -9.61 -10.00 10.41
C ALA A 158 -10.56 -8.82 10.22
N GLY A 159 -11.09 -8.68 9.00
CA GLY A 159 -11.99 -7.59 8.62
C GLY A 159 -11.30 -6.26 8.31
N TYR A 160 -10.01 -6.09 8.58
CA TYR A 160 -9.26 -4.85 8.37
C TYR A 160 -8.29 -4.94 7.19
N SER A 161 -8.06 -3.79 6.55
CA SER A 161 -7.36 -3.65 5.29
C SER A 161 -6.06 -2.84 5.42
N GLY A 162 -5.10 -3.13 4.54
CA GLY A 162 -3.82 -2.43 4.49
C GLY A 162 -2.94 -2.76 5.69
N GLY A 163 -2.29 -3.94 5.66
CA GLY A 163 -1.41 -4.42 6.75
C GLY A 163 -0.38 -3.40 7.23
N VAL A 164 -0.03 -2.43 6.38
CA VAL A 164 0.77 -1.24 6.71
C VAL A 164 -0.04 0.04 6.54
N VAL A 165 -0.53 0.29 5.32
CA VAL A 165 -1.09 1.58 4.93
C VAL A 165 -2.53 1.40 4.47
N TYR A 166 -3.43 2.16 5.08
CA TYR A 166 -4.75 2.42 4.52
C TYR A 166 -4.83 3.87 4.04
N ALA A 167 -4.88 4.05 2.71
CA ALA A 167 -5.00 5.34 2.04
C ALA A 167 -6.46 5.61 1.68
N GLY A 168 -7.25 6.10 2.65
CA GLY A 168 -8.58 6.65 2.40
C GLY A 168 -8.53 8.09 1.86
N GLY A 169 -7.47 8.84 2.21
CA GLY A 169 -7.11 10.13 1.63
C GLY A 169 -5.88 10.05 0.72
N GLU A 170 -5.07 11.11 0.67
CA GLU A 170 -3.86 11.18 -0.17
C GLU A 170 -2.63 10.65 0.55
N VAL A 171 -1.88 9.75 -0.08
CA VAL A 171 -0.59 9.27 0.42
C VAL A 171 0.48 9.40 -0.67
N VAL A 172 1.62 9.99 -0.33
CA VAL A 172 2.72 10.21 -1.29
C VAL A 172 4.05 9.74 -0.70
N PHE A 173 4.80 8.95 -1.47
CA PHE A 173 6.19 8.60 -1.18
C PHE A 173 7.11 9.31 -2.17
N THR A 174 7.93 10.26 -1.70
CA THR A 174 8.82 11.04 -2.58
C THR A 174 10.07 10.26 -2.98
N GLY A 175 10.63 9.48 -2.05
CA GLY A 175 11.76 8.58 -2.27
C GLY A 175 11.36 7.12 -2.47
N ASP A 176 12.35 6.23 -2.34
CA ASP A 176 12.13 4.79 -2.51
C ASP A 176 11.33 4.20 -1.34
N ALA A 177 10.53 3.17 -1.60
CA ALA A 177 9.76 2.48 -0.56
C ALA A 177 9.84 0.96 -0.70
N VAL A 178 9.84 0.26 0.43
CA VAL A 178 9.95 -1.21 0.50
C VAL A 178 8.94 -1.75 1.50
N PHE A 179 8.19 -2.76 1.09
CA PHE A 179 7.16 -3.42 1.89
C PHE A 179 7.44 -4.93 1.92
N ILE A 180 7.84 -5.45 3.09
CA ILE A 180 8.26 -6.84 3.27
C ILE A 180 7.39 -7.54 4.30
N SER A 181 6.84 -8.70 3.93
CA SER A 181 6.15 -9.62 4.84
C SER A 181 5.05 -8.97 5.67
N ASN A 182 4.30 -8.03 5.08
CA ASN A 182 3.15 -7.41 5.72
C ASN A 182 1.87 -8.20 5.42
N GLU A 183 0.92 -8.19 6.36
CA GLU A 183 -0.23 -9.11 6.31
C GLU A 183 -1.56 -8.46 6.69
N ALA A 184 -2.60 -8.79 5.91
CA ALA A 184 -4.00 -8.68 6.33
C ALA A 184 -4.51 -10.08 6.69
N ARG A 185 -4.81 -10.31 7.97
CA ARG A 185 -5.18 -11.63 8.50
C ARG A 185 -6.67 -11.91 8.37
N SER A 186 -7.01 -13.18 8.48
CA SER A 186 -8.38 -13.69 8.62
C SER A 186 -8.51 -14.42 9.95
N SER A 187 -9.73 -14.49 10.49
CA SER A 187 -10.04 -15.17 11.74
C SER A 187 -10.97 -16.37 11.53
N GLY A 188 -10.77 -17.18 10.49
CA GLY A 188 -11.51 -18.42 10.26
C GLY A 188 -12.97 -18.23 9.82
N ASP A 189 -13.77 -17.52 10.62
CA ASP A 189 -15.17 -17.18 10.32
C ASP A 189 -15.30 -15.83 9.60
N GLU A 190 -14.28 -14.96 9.67
CA GLU A 190 -14.25 -13.67 8.97
C GLU A 190 -13.14 -13.66 7.91
N PRO A 191 -13.45 -13.24 6.66
CA PRO A 191 -12.45 -13.13 5.62
C PRO A 191 -11.40 -12.08 6.00
N ALA A 192 -10.20 -12.21 5.45
CA ALA A 192 -9.22 -11.13 5.58
C ALA A 192 -9.73 -9.88 4.88
N GLY A 193 -9.25 -8.72 5.33
CA GLY A 193 -9.45 -7.49 4.59
C GLY A 193 -8.60 -7.44 3.32
N TYR A 194 -8.62 -6.27 2.70
CA TYR A 194 -8.01 -6.02 1.41
C TYR A 194 -6.57 -5.51 1.57
N GLY A 195 -5.67 -5.89 0.67
CA GLY A 195 -4.32 -5.31 0.63
C GLY A 195 -3.43 -5.81 1.75
N GLY A 196 -2.61 -6.84 1.50
CA GLY A 196 -1.73 -7.40 2.53
C GLY A 196 -0.74 -6.38 3.09
N ALA A 197 -0.23 -5.48 2.27
CA ALA A 197 0.53 -4.32 2.74
C ALA A 197 -0.28 -3.02 2.66
N VAL A 198 -0.97 -2.81 1.54
CA VAL A 198 -1.57 -1.50 1.24
C VAL A 198 -2.99 -1.65 0.72
N ALA A 199 -3.90 -0.87 1.28
CA ALA A 199 -5.25 -0.68 0.75
C ALA A 199 -5.48 0.78 0.39
N VAL A 200 -5.92 1.04 -0.84
CA VAL A 200 -6.33 2.37 -1.30
C VAL A 200 -7.84 2.40 -1.35
N GLY A 201 -8.47 3.26 -0.55
CA GLY A 201 -9.91 3.41 -0.48
C GLY A 201 -10.50 4.07 -1.74
N PRO A 202 -11.84 4.05 -1.92
CA PRO A 202 -12.49 4.58 -3.12
C PRO A 202 -12.25 6.06 -3.41
N GLU A 203 -12.06 6.87 -2.37
CA GLU A 203 -11.76 8.31 -2.46
C GLU A 203 -10.25 8.59 -2.32
N GLY A 204 -9.47 7.55 -2.04
CA GLY A 204 -8.05 7.66 -1.74
C GLY A 204 -7.17 7.73 -2.97
N SER A 205 -5.99 8.30 -2.78
CA SER A 205 -4.91 8.30 -3.76
C SER A 205 -3.61 7.86 -3.13
N LEU A 206 -2.81 7.09 -3.88
CA LEU A 206 -1.48 6.69 -3.48
C LEU A 206 -0.51 6.87 -4.64
N GLU A 207 0.53 7.67 -4.42
CA GLU A 207 1.59 7.91 -5.40
C GLU A 207 2.97 7.51 -4.87
N PHE A 208 3.68 6.68 -5.64
CA PHE A 208 5.09 6.39 -5.44
C PHE A 208 5.94 7.13 -6.48
N GLN A 209 6.67 8.15 -6.03
CA GLN A 209 7.56 8.95 -6.86
C GLN A 209 8.95 8.31 -7.01
N GLY A 210 9.40 7.54 -6.01
CA GLY A 210 10.61 6.73 -6.03
C GLY A 210 10.38 5.29 -6.48
N ALA A 211 11.46 4.49 -6.49
CA ALA A 211 11.39 3.06 -6.79
C ALA A 211 10.72 2.29 -5.64
N LEU A 212 10.13 1.16 -5.98
CA LEU A 212 9.24 0.45 -5.06
C LEU A 212 9.44 -1.05 -5.11
N GLU A 213 9.42 -1.69 -3.93
CA GLU A 213 9.46 -3.14 -3.79
C GLU A 213 8.37 -3.64 -2.83
N PHE A 214 7.61 -4.64 -3.27
CA PHE A 214 6.71 -5.44 -2.44
C PHE A 214 7.16 -6.89 -2.47
N THR A 215 7.59 -7.42 -1.33
CA THR A 215 8.08 -8.79 -1.21
C THR A 215 7.33 -9.53 -0.10
N ASP A 216 6.80 -10.71 -0.41
CA ASP A 216 6.20 -11.64 0.56
C ASP A 216 5.01 -11.06 1.35
N ASN A 217 4.28 -10.09 0.78
CA ASN A 217 3.08 -9.55 1.42
C ASN A 217 1.88 -10.45 1.18
N LYS A 218 0.95 -10.50 2.15
CA LYS A 218 -0.12 -11.49 2.15
C LYS A 218 -1.48 -10.93 2.54
N ALA A 219 -2.49 -11.23 1.73
CA ALA A 219 -3.89 -11.17 2.11
C ALA A 219 -4.37 -12.60 2.38
N GLN A 220 -4.69 -12.92 3.64
CA GLN A 220 -5.11 -14.27 4.03
C GLN A 220 -6.54 -14.60 3.58
N SER A 221 -6.96 -15.84 3.78
CA SER A 221 -8.32 -16.42 3.57
C SER A 221 -9.40 -15.42 3.17
N GLY A 222 -9.73 -15.37 1.89
CA GLY A 222 -10.80 -14.54 1.31
C GLY A 222 -10.36 -13.12 0.90
N GLY A 223 -9.21 -12.66 1.38
CA GLY A 223 -8.64 -11.35 1.07
C GLY A 223 -8.22 -11.22 -0.41
N SER A 224 -8.06 -9.98 -0.87
CA SER A 224 -7.63 -9.67 -2.23
C SER A 224 -6.51 -8.64 -2.22
N GLY A 225 -5.61 -8.71 -3.20
CA GLY A 225 -4.45 -7.84 -3.31
C GLY A 225 -3.37 -8.24 -2.31
N GLY A 226 -2.62 -9.30 -2.58
CA GLY A 226 -1.64 -9.81 -1.62
C GLY A 226 -0.61 -8.75 -1.20
N ALA A 227 -0.18 -7.88 -2.12
CA ALA A 227 0.51 -6.64 -1.75
C ALA A 227 -0.46 -5.45 -1.65
N ILE A 228 -1.18 -5.15 -2.73
CA ILE A 228 -2.00 -3.95 -2.84
C ILE A 228 -3.43 -4.30 -3.25
N ALA A 229 -4.41 -3.75 -2.54
CA ALA A 229 -5.77 -3.62 -3.05
C ALA A 229 -6.08 -2.16 -3.34
N ASN A 230 -6.48 -1.86 -4.57
CA ASN A 230 -6.76 -0.51 -5.03
C ASN A 230 -8.23 -0.35 -5.38
N PHE A 231 -8.92 0.56 -4.70
CA PHE A 231 -10.28 0.99 -5.03
C PHE A 231 -10.35 2.45 -5.48
N GLY A 232 -9.24 3.19 -5.43
CA GLY A 232 -9.11 4.60 -5.78
C GLY A 232 -8.07 4.83 -6.88
N SER A 233 -7.17 5.79 -6.67
CA SER A 233 -6.10 6.14 -7.62
C SER A 233 -4.73 5.66 -7.15
N LEU A 234 -4.02 4.89 -7.98
CA LEU A 234 -2.70 4.35 -7.67
C LEU A 234 -1.69 4.64 -8.78
N VAL A 235 -0.60 5.32 -8.44
CA VAL A 235 0.39 5.77 -9.43
C VAL A 235 1.81 5.36 -9.06
N PHE A 236 2.50 4.73 -10.00
CA PHE A 236 3.92 4.36 -9.91
C PHE A 236 4.75 5.15 -10.92
N ARG A 237 5.53 6.12 -10.44
CA ARG A 237 6.36 6.99 -11.31
C ARG A 237 7.70 6.36 -11.70
N ARG A 238 8.20 5.41 -10.91
CA ARG A 238 9.51 4.74 -11.12
C ARG A 238 9.33 3.23 -11.21
N LYS A 239 10.46 2.51 -11.13
CA LYS A 239 10.46 1.05 -11.24
C LYS A 239 9.76 0.45 -10.02
N SER A 240 8.90 -0.53 -10.27
CA SER A 240 8.21 -1.27 -9.22
C SER A 240 8.48 -2.77 -9.37
N TYR A 241 8.67 -3.42 -8.24
CA TYR A 241 8.94 -4.85 -8.13
C TYR A 241 7.93 -5.49 -7.19
N PHE A 242 7.33 -6.60 -7.63
CA PHE A 242 6.42 -7.40 -6.85
C PHE A 242 6.90 -8.84 -6.85
N TRP A 243 7.23 -9.36 -5.67
CA TRP A 243 7.83 -10.67 -5.47
C TRP A 243 7.06 -11.47 -4.43
N PHE A 244 6.68 -12.71 -4.77
CA PHE A 244 6.14 -13.68 -3.81
C PHE A 244 4.91 -13.21 -3.01
N ASN A 245 4.15 -12.25 -3.56
CA ASN A 245 2.96 -11.75 -2.87
C ASN A 245 1.79 -12.74 -3.06
N THR A 246 0.99 -12.92 -2.02
CA THR A 246 -0.03 -13.98 -1.97
C THR A 246 -1.40 -13.46 -1.58
N ALA A 247 -2.44 -13.83 -2.33
CA ALA A 247 -3.84 -13.64 -1.95
C ALA A 247 -4.54 -15.01 -1.88
N ALA A 248 -4.91 -15.45 -0.68
CA ALA A 248 -5.47 -16.78 -0.46
C ALA A 248 -7.01 -16.79 -0.54
N GLU A 249 -7.59 -17.81 -1.17
CA GLU A 249 -9.02 -18.10 -1.07
C GLU A 249 -9.40 -18.50 0.36
N ASP A 250 -10.66 -18.29 0.72
CA ASP A 250 -11.23 -18.79 1.97
C ASP A 250 -11.55 -20.29 1.90
N ALA A 251 -12.07 -20.84 3.00
CA ALA A 251 -12.44 -22.25 3.08
C ALA A 251 -13.55 -22.68 2.11
N ASN A 252 -14.32 -21.73 1.57
CA ASN A 252 -15.39 -21.98 0.59
C ASN A 252 -14.89 -21.84 -0.86
N GLY A 253 -13.63 -21.44 -1.07
CA GLY A 253 -13.07 -21.15 -2.38
C GLY A 253 -13.46 -19.78 -2.91
N ASP A 254 -13.88 -18.87 -2.03
CA ASP A 254 -14.19 -17.48 -2.35
C ASP A 254 -13.00 -16.55 -2.03
N GLY A 255 -12.90 -15.43 -2.74
CA GLY A 255 -11.81 -14.46 -2.57
C GLY A 255 -10.47 -14.90 -3.19
N GLY A 256 -9.37 -14.38 -2.65
CA GLY A 256 -8.02 -14.69 -3.15
C GLY A 256 -7.70 -14.05 -4.50
N PHE A 257 -8.11 -12.81 -4.74
CA PHE A 257 -7.95 -12.17 -6.04
C PHE A 257 -6.68 -11.31 -6.08
N GLY A 258 -5.86 -11.45 -7.12
CA GLY A 258 -4.71 -10.56 -7.35
C GLY A 258 -3.58 -10.79 -6.35
N GLY A 259 -2.64 -11.68 -6.68
CA GLY A 259 -1.59 -12.07 -5.73
C GLY A 259 -0.65 -10.92 -5.40
N ALA A 260 -0.32 -10.10 -6.40
CA ALA A 260 0.33 -8.81 -6.14
C ALA A 260 -0.70 -7.69 -5.99
N ILE A 261 -1.52 -7.47 -7.02
CA ILE A 261 -2.45 -6.32 -7.08
C ILE A 261 -3.87 -6.79 -7.37
N TYR A 262 -4.80 -6.29 -6.59
CA TYR A 262 -6.22 -6.28 -6.89
C TYR A 262 -6.65 -4.85 -7.26
N ALA A 263 -7.04 -4.63 -8.51
CA ALA A 263 -7.59 -3.35 -8.97
C ALA A 263 -9.12 -3.47 -9.01
N GLY A 264 -9.78 -2.88 -8.02
CA GLY A 264 -11.22 -2.90 -7.84
C GLY A 264 -11.97 -2.00 -8.83
N TYR A 265 -13.29 -2.05 -8.76
CA TYR A 265 -14.17 -1.27 -9.64
C TYR A 265 -13.93 0.22 -9.54
N GLY A 266 -13.91 0.91 -10.69
CA GLY A 266 -13.72 2.36 -10.76
C GLY A 266 -12.32 2.85 -10.39
N SER A 267 -11.43 1.94 -9.96
CA SER A 267 -10.05 2.28 -9.64
C SER A 267 -9.22 2.56 -10.89
N THR A 268 -8.19 3.39 -10.75
CA THR A 268 -7.15 3.61 -11.76
C THR A 268 -5.80 3.19 -11.20
N THR A 269 -5.02 2.47 -12.01
CA THR A 269 -3.65 2.06 -11.67
C THR A 269 -2.71 2.36 -12.82
N GLU A 270 -1.68 3.20 -12.59
CA GLU A 270 -0.78 3.68 -13.63
C GLU A 270 0.69 3.34 -13.35
N PHE A 271 1.35 2.70 -14.32
CA PHE A 271 2.78 2.40 -14.29
C PHE A 271 3.53 3.19 -15.36
N PHE A 272 4.31 4.20 -14.95
CA PHE A 272 5.06 5.07 -15.88
C PHE A 272 6.42 4.51 -16.31
N ARG A 273 6.93 3.53 -15.57
CA ARG A 273 8.26 2.94 -15.76
C ARG A 273 8.18 1.42 -15.63
N ARG A 274 9.34 0.79 -15.79
CA ARG A 274 9.44 -0.67 -15.85
C ARG A 274 8.86 -1.31 -14.59
N THR A 275 7.95 -2.24 -14.78
CA THR A 275 7.34 -3.02 -13.69
C THR A 275 7.68 -4.50 -13.83
N ILE A 276 7.95 -5.16 -12.70
CA ILE A 276 8.31 -6.58 -12.64
C ILE A 276 7.41 -7.29 -11.63
N TRP A 277 6.78 -8.39 -12.05
CA TRP A 277 5.94 -9.23 -11.20
C TRP A 277 6.38 -10.67 -11.25
N PHE A 278 6.84 -11.20 -10.12
CA PHE A 278 7.43 -12.52 -9.99
C PHE A 278 6.79 -13.37 -8.90
N TYR A 279 6.47 -14.60 -9.27
CA TYR A 279 6.09 -15.67 -8.36
C TYR A 279 4.99 -15.30 -7.36
N SER A 280 4.08 -14.42 -7.77
CA SER A 280 2.91 -14.07 -6.96
C SER A 280 1.81 -15.09 -7.19
N GLU A 281 1.04 -15.37 -6.14
CA GLU A 281 0.06 -16.45 -6.12
C GLU A 281 -1.30 -15.94 -5.67
N ALA A 282 -2.34 -16.38 -6.35
CA ALA A 282 -3.72 -15.99 -6.05
C ALA A 282 -4.68 -17.14 -6.38
N ALA A 283 -5.93 -17.06 -5.94
CA ALA A 283 -7.00 -17.87 -6.50
C ALA A 283 -7.17 -17.57 -7.99
N SER A 284 -7.29 -16.29 -8.37
CA SER A 284 -7.32 -15.81 -9.75
C SER A 284 -6.48 -14.55 -9.94
N GLY A 285 -5.84 -14.41 -11.10
CA GLY A 285 -4.94 -13.29 -11.37
C GLY A 285 -3.68 -13.33 -10.51
N GLY A 286 -2.80 -14.33 -10.73
CA GLY A 286 -1.65 -14.57 -9.84
C GLY A 286 -0.80 -13.33 -9.58
N ALA A 287 -0.58 -12.47 -10.58
CA ALA A 287 -0.02 -11.14 -10.36
C ALA A 287 -1.11 -10.08 -10.18
N LEU A 288 -2.02 -9.96 -11.16
CA LEU A 288 -3.01 -8.89 -11.22
C LEU A 288 -4.41 -9.47 -11.42
N TYR A 289 -5.34 -9.03 -10.58
CA TYR A 289 -6.77 -9.18 -10.82
C TYR A 289 -7.38 -7.79 -11.04
N ASN A 290 -7.92 -7.57 -12.24
CA ASN A 290 -8.39 -6.25 -12.68
C ASN A 290 -9.89 -6.21 -12.95
N LEU A 291 -10.54 -5.25 -12.29
CA LEU A 291 -11.92 -4.81 -12.47
C LEU A 291 -12.03 -3.32 -12.80
N GLY A 292 -10.92 -2.58 -12.71
CA GLY A 292 -10.82 -1.15 -12.98
C GLY A 292 -10.00 -0.86 -14.24
N GLU A 293 -9.29 0.26 -14.25
CA GLU A 293 -8.41 0.67 -15.33
C GLU A 293 -6.95 0.51 -14.92
N VAL A 294 -6.17 -0.23 -15.71
CA VAL A 294 -4.75 -0.45 -15.49
C VAL A 294 -3.96 -0.07 -16.73
N MET A 295 -3.06 0.90 -16.59
CA MET A 295 -2.25 1.44 -17.68
C MET A 295 -0.76 1.18 -17.44
N LEU A 296 -0.10 0.51 -18.39
CA LEU A 296 1.34 0.28 -18.38
C LEU A 296 1.98 1.13 -19.51
N TYR A 297 2.55 2.27 -19.16
CA TYR A 297 3.23 3.18 -20.11
C TYR A 297 4.64 2.74 -20.50
N SER A 298 5.16 1.68 -19.87
CA SER A 298 6.52 1.20 -20.10
C SER A 298 6.58 -0.32 -20.12
N ASN A 299 7.78 -0.84 -20.31
CA ASN A 299 8.02 -2.27 -20.45
C ASN A 299 7.70 -3.02 -19.15
N GLY A 300 7.14 -4.21 -19.30
CA GLY A 300 6.81 -5.10 -18.18
C GLY A 300 7.52 -6.43 -18.30
N PHE A 301 7.82 -7.07 -17.16
CA PHE A 301 8.28 -8.45 -17.15
C PHE A 301 7.54 -9.24 -16.07
N ILE A 302 6.72 -10.18 -16.50
CA ILE A 302 5.78 -10.93 -15.67
C ILE A 302 6.18 -12.40 -15.76
N ARG A 303 6.54 -13.02 -14.64
CA ARG A 303 7.02 -14.41 -14.64
C ARG A 303 6.59 -15.23 -13.45
N GLY A 304 6.25 -16.49 -13.67
CA GLY A 304 6.12 -17.49 -12.61
C GLY A 304 4.92 -17.29 -11.68
N ASN A 305 4.01 -16.37 -12.02
CA ASN A 305 2.82 -16.12 -11.21
C ASN A 305 1.76 -17.21 -11.46
N LYS A 306 1.00 -17.53 -10.42
CA LYS A 306 0.09 -18.68 -10.42
C LYS A 306 -1.32 -18.30 -9.96
N ALA A 307 -2.32 -18.78 -10.70
CA ALA A 307 -3.70 -18.84 -10.26
C ALA A 307 -3.98 -20.28 -9.78
N MET A 308 -4.25 -20.44 -8.48
CA MET A 308 -4.35 -21.74 -7.78
C MET A 308 -5.73 -22.00 -7.17
N GLY A 309 -6.74 -21.18 -7.49
CA GLY A 309 -8.07 -21.32 -6.89
C GLY A 309 -8.68 -22.71 -7.07
N SER A 310 -9.31 -23.23 -6.02
CA SER A 310 -9.97 -24.54 -6.04
C SER A 310 -11.15 -24.52 -7.01
N VAL A 311 -11.94 -23.44 -7.00
CA VAL A 311 -13.11 -23.24 -7.87
C VAL A 311 -12.77 -22.47 -9.15
N LYS A 312 -12.04 -21.36 -9.03
CA LYS A 312 -11.68 -20.48 -10.15
C LYS A 312 -10.18 -20.19 -10.12
N ALA A 313 -9.44 -20.86 -11.00
CA ALA A 313 -8.03 -20.61 -11.23
C ALA A 313 -7.84 -20.06 -12.65
N GLU A 314 -8.18 -18.78 -12.81
CA GLU A 314 -8.19 -18.10 -14.11
C GLU A 314 -7.10 -17.02 -14.16
N GLY A 315 -6.40 -16.95 -15.30
CA GLY A 315 -5.38 -15.91 -15.57
C GLY A 315 -4.15 -16.02 -14.67
N GLY A 316 -3.20 -16.88 -15.03
CA GLY A 316 -2.04 -17.21 -14.17
C GLY A 316 -1.20 -15.98 -13.84
N HIS A 317 -1.06 -15.05 -14.78
CA HIS A 317 -0.52 -13.74 -14.49
C HIS A 317 -1.62 -12.70 -14.26
N ILE A 318 -2.51 -12.55 -15.24
CA ILE A 318 -3.50 -11.49 -15.25
C ILE A 318 -4.88 -12.07 -15.45
N TYR A 319 -5.79 -11.70 -14.56
CA TYR A 319 -7.21 -11.90 -14.71
C TYR A 319 -7.89 -10.54 -14.89
N ASN A 320 -8.51 -10.32 -16.04
CA ASN A 320 -9.20 -9.08 -16.37
C ASN A 320 -10.70 -9.37 -16.54
N LEU A 321 -11.56 -8.66 -15.81
CA LEU A 321 -12.99 -8.92 -15.88
C LEU A 321 -13.77 -7.63 -15.97
N ALA A 322 -14.73 -7.63 -16.88
CA ALA A 322 -15.83 -6.69 -16.81
C ALA A 322 -16.88 -7.23 -15.87
N SER A 323 -17.20 -6.47 -14.83
CA SER A 323 -18.40 -6.76 -14.05
C SER A 323 -19.41 -5.66 -14.23
N ALA A 324 -20.68 -6.08 -14.24
CA ALA A 324 -21.80 -5.15 -14.12
C ALA A 324 -21.90 -4.73 -12.65
N ILE A 325 -21.50 -3.50 -12.34
CA ILE A 325 -21.81 -2.91 -11.04
C ILE A 325 -23.33 -2.67 -11.01
N GLY A 326 -24.06 -3.42 -10.18
CA GLY A 326 -25.33 -2.95 -9.62
C GLY A 326 -26.47 -2.63 -10.59
N GLY A 327 -26.68 -3.42 -11.66
CA GLY A 327 -27.92 -3.36 -12.46
C GLY A 327 -28.07 -2.16 -13.40
N GLU A 328 -27.11 -1.24 -13.44
CA GLU A 328 -27.10 -0.12 -14.39
C GLU A 328 -26.19 -0.43 -15.60
N PRO A 329 -26.62 -0.13 -16.85
CA PRO A 329 -26.02 -0.65 -18.08
C PRO A 329 -24.79 0.13 -18.58
N THR A 330 -24.16 0.99 -17.77
CA THR A 330 -22.92 1.69 -18.18
C THR A 330 -21.70 0.84 -17.81
N TYR A 331 -21.37 -0.09 -18.72
CA TYR A 331 -20.21 -0.96 -18.63
C TYR A 331 -18.90 -0.18 -18.77
N THR A 332 -18.19 0.07 -17.67
CA THR A 332 -16.74 0.26 -17.69
C THR A 332 -16.13 -1.00 -17.09
N GLY A 333 -15.99 -2.04 -17.91
CA GLY A 333 -15.33 -3.27 -17.50
C GLY A 333 -13.83 -3.07 -17.27
N GLY A 334 -13.15 -4.08 -16.74
CA GLY A 334 -11.70 -4.07 -16.58
C GLY A 334 -10.99 -3.71 -17.89
N GLN A 335 -10.27 -2.59 -17.88
CA GLN A 335 -9.47 -2.12 -19.02
C GLN A 335 -8.00 -2.25 -18.69
N ILE A 336 -7.26 -2.89 -19.59
CA ILE A 336 -5.81 -2.94 -19.51
C ILE A 336 -5.25 -2.33 -20.78
N GLN A 337 -4.41 -1.31 -20.62
CA GLN A 337 -3.71 -0.67 -21.73
C GLN A 337 -2.21 -0.88 -21.58
N LEU A 338 -1.61 -1.58 -22.55
CA LEU A 338 -0.16 -1.76 -22.63
C LEU A 338 0.39 -0.80 -23.68
N ASN A 339 0.87 0.35 -23.19
CA ASN A 339 1.45 1.43 -23.98
C ASN A 339 2.98 1.32 -24.11
N GLY A 340 3.62 0.45 -23.31
CA GLY A 340 5.06 0.19 -23.39
C GLY A 340 5.47 -0.62 -24.62
N ASP A 341 6.75 -0.51 -24.99
CA ASP A 341 7.29 -1.18 -26.19
C ASP A 341 7.22 -2.71 -26.13
N LYS A 342 7.36 -3.32 -24.93
CA LYS A 342 7.32 -4.78 -24.70
C LYS A 342 6.89 -5.13 -23.28
N VAL A 343 5.82 -5.93 -23.15
CA VAL A 343 5.49 -6.69 -21.94
C VAL A 343 5.72 -8.17 -22.22
N ASN A 344 6.52 -8.83 -21.37
CA ASN A 344 6.80 -10.26 -21.52
C ASN A 344 6.10 -11.04 -20.41
N PHE A 345 5.38 -12.08 -20.81
CA PHE A 345 4.67 -13.01 -19.96
C PHE A 345 5.37 -14.36 -20.06
N ARG A 346 5.76 -14.94 -18.93
CA ARG A 346 6.49 -16.21 -18.89
C ARG A 346 6.06 -17.10 -17.74
N GLU A 347 5.95 -18.40 -17.98
CA GLU A 347 5.75 -19.36 -16.88
C GLU A 347 4.50 -19.03 -16.03
N GLY A 348 3.41 -18.60 -16.67
CA GLY A 348 2.13 -18.39 -15.99
C GLY A 348 1.39 -19.71 -15.82
N GLU A 349 0.89 -19.99 -14.62
CA GLU A 349 0.14 -21.22 -14.34
C GLU A 349 -1.31 -20.92 -13.96
N ALA A 350 -2.28 -21.53 -14.64
CA ALA A 350 -3.70 -21.43 -14.32
C ALA A 350 -4.47 -22.67 -14.79
N LYS A 351 -5.65 -22.93 -14.23
CA LYS A 351 -6.57 -23.92 -14.84
C LYS A 351 -7.08 -23.40 -16.18
N ARG A 352 -7.41 -22.10 -16.29
CA ARG A 352 -7.98 -21.48 -17.50
C ARG A 352 -7.26 -20.16 -17.86
N GLY A 353 -7.00 -19.94 -19.15
CA GLY A 353 -6.43 -18.69 -19.67
C GLY A 353 -4.94 -18.49 -19.38
N GLY A 354 -4.15 -19.56 -19.33
CA GLY A 354 -2.68 -19.58 -19.19
C GLY A 354 -2.08 -18.36 -18.48
N ALA A 355 -1.46 -17.45 -19.25
CA ALA A 355 -0.92 -16.19 -18.75
C ALA A 355 -2.01 -15.12 -18.51
N TYR A 356 -2.94 -14.97 -19.45
CA TYR A 356 -3.92 -13.91 -19.44
C TYR A 356 -5.35 -14.41 -19.70
N PHE A 357 -6.28 -13.99 -18.84
CA PHE A 357 -7.71 -14.21 -19.03
C PHE A 357 -8.45 -12.87 -19.09
N SER A 358 -9.34 -12.69 -20.08
CA SER A 358 -10.31 -11.59 -20.12
C SER A 358 -11.74 -12.08 -20.26
N GLY A 359 -12.61 -11.73 -19.33
CA GLY A 359 -14.02 -12.13 -19.34
C GLY A 359 -14.98 -10.94 -19.36
N GLY A 360 -16.14 -11.13 -20.00
CA GLY A 360 -17.31 -10.25 -19.88
C GLY A 360 -17.36 -9.06 -20.85
N PRO A 361 -18.57 -8.54 -21.11
CA PRO A 361 -18.80 -7.39 -22.00
C PRO A 361 -18.17 -6.12 -21.43
N GLY A 362 -17.33 -5.45 -22.22
CA GLY A 362 -16.63 -4.23 -21.83
C GLY A 362 -15.22 -4.46 -21.27
N SER A 363 -14.80 -5.71 -21.08
CA SER A 363 -13.41 -6.02 -20.73
C SER A 363 -12.56 -5.82 -21.98
N SER A 364 -11.43 -5.14 -21.85
CA SER A 364 -10.57 -4.89 -23.00
C SER A 364 -9.11 -4.92 -22.64
N LEU A 365 -8.32 -5.42 -23.59
CA LEU A 365 -6.88 -5.34 -23.58
C LEU A 365 -6.46 -4.62 -24.86
N SER A 366 -5.76 -3.51 -24.72
CA SER A 366 -5.26 -2.72 -25.85
C SER A 366 -3.73 -2.64 -25.82
N TYR A 367 -3.14 -2.63 -27.01
CA TYR A 367 -1.69 -2.63 -27.21
C TYR A 367 -1.33 -1.56 -28.25
N HIS A 368 -0.32 -0.72 -27.96
CA HIS A 368 0.11 0.33 -28.90
C HIS A 368 1.32 -0.03 -29.77
N THR A 369 2.26 -0.86 -29.29
CA THR A 369 3.50 -1.16 -30.04
C THR A 369 4.02 -2.59 -29.78
N ALA A 370 4.50 -3.24 -30.86
CA ALA A 370 5.16 -4.55 -30.98
C ALA A 370 4.44 -5.78 -30.34
N PRO A 371 4.69 -7.00 -30.84
CA PRO A 371 4.05 -8.18 -30.26
C PRO A 371 4.61 -8.45 -28.85
N ASN A 372 3.72 -8.49 -27.86
CA ASN A 372 4.04 -9.03 -26.54
C ASN A 372 4.39 -10.51 -26.67
N LEU A 373 5.33 -10.95 -25.84
CA LEU A 373 5.78 -12.34 -25.84
C LEU A 373 5.03 -13.09 -24.74
N PHE A 374 4.32 -14.15 -25.14
CA PHE A 374 3.78 -15.17 -24.25
C PHE A 374 4.63 -16.43 -24.46
N ASP A 375 5.31 -16.88 -23.41
CA ASP A 375 6.27 -17.97 -23.50
C ASP A 375 6.14 -18.93 -22.30
N ASN A 376 5.83 -20.20 -22.58
CA ASN A 376 5.69 -21.29 -21.60
C ASN A 376 4.66 -21.04 -20.49
N SER A 377 3.46 -20.54 -20.81
CA SER A 377 2.38 -20.52 -19.82
C SER A 377 1.65 -21.87 -19.84
N ALA A 378 1.53 -22.50 -18.67
CA ALA A 378 0.86 -23.79 -18.51
C ALA A 378 -0.61 -23.55 -18.16
N SER A 379 -1.51 -23.98 -19.04
CA SER A 379 -2.94 -24.06 -18.79
C SER A 379 -3.40 -25.51 -18.80
N GLU A 380 -4.21 -25.94 -17.84
CA GLU A 380 -4.91 -27.23 -17.92
C GLU A 380 -5.92 -27.25 -19.08
N TYR A 381 -6.51 -26.08 -19.43
CA TYR A 381 -7.60 -25.95 -20.40
C TYR A 381 -7.39 -24.86 -21.49
N CYS A 382 -6.20 -24.83 -22.12
CA CYS A 382 -5.82 -24.09 -23.36
C CYS A 382 -5.31 -22.62 -23.27
N ASP A 383 -4.69 -22.20 -24.39
CA ASP A 383 -4.12 -20.91 -24.85
C ASP A 383 -3.72 -19.87 -23.78
N ASP A 384 -2.49 -19.34 -23.91
CA ASP A 384 -1.91 -18.28 -23.08
C ASP A 384 -2.77 -17.01 -23.00
N TYR A 385 -3.75 -16.87 -23.91
CA TYR A 385 -4.77 -15.83 -23.92
C TYR A 385 -6.16 -16.45 -24.13
N ALA A 386 -7.08 -16.22 -23.19
CA ALA A 386 -8.49 -16.56 -23.36
C ALA A 386 -9.36 -15.31 -23.26
N SER A 387 -10.17 -15.03 -24.29
CA SER A 387 -11.26 -14.07 -24.22
C SER A 387 -12.58 -14.81 -24.02
N GLY A 388 -13.43 -14.34 -23.11
CA GLY A 388 -14.68 -14.99 -22.69
C GLY A 388 -15.80 -15.06 -23.74
N ASN A 389 -15.47 -15.05 -25.04
CA ASN A 389 -16.44 -15.34 -26.10
C ASN A 389 -16.54 -16.87 -26.28
N THR A 390 -17.76 -17.36 -26.37
CA THR A 390 -18.26 -18.73 -26.12
C THR A 390 -17.62 -19.94 -26.83
N ASP A 391 -16.54 -19.78 -27.59
CA ASP A 391 -15.92 -20.92 -28.26
C ASP A 391 -14.89 -21.57 -27.33
N PRO A 392 -15.03 -22.88 -27.01
CA PRO A 392 -14.04 -23.58 -26.22
C PRO A 392 -12.70 -23.49 -26.96
N PRO A 393 -11.62 -23.07 -26.29
CA PRO A 393 -10.34 -22.92 -26.94
C PRO A 393 -9.87 -24.26 -27.53
N THR A 394 -9.39 -24.22 -28.77
CA THR A 394 -8.89 -25.41 -29.46
C THR A 394 -7.46 -25.68 -28.99
N CYS A 395 -7.30 -26.51 -27.97
CA CYS A 395 -5.98 -27.00 -27.57
C CYS A 395 -5.36 -27.84 -28.72
N SER A 396 -4.32 -27.34 -29.40
CA SER A 396 -3.47 -28.23 -30.19
C SER A 396 -2.47 -28.91 -29.25
N SER A 397 -2.64 -30.21 -29.05
CA SER A 397 -1.72 -31.11 -28.31
C SER A 397 -0.31 -31.11 -28.88
#